data_AF-A0A9D6Q2D9-F1
#
_entry.id   AF-A0A9D6Q2D9-F1
#
_cell.length_a   1.000
_cell.length_b   1.000
_cell.length_c   1.000
_cell.angle_alpha   90.00
_cell.angle_beta   90.00
_cell.angle_gamma   90.00
#
_symmetry.space_group_name_H-M   'P 1'
#
loop_
_entity.id
_entity.type
_entity.pdbx_description
1 polymer ?
#
loop_
_entity_poly.entity_id
_entity_poly.type
_entity_poly.pdbx_seq_one_letter_code
_entity_poly.pdbx_strand_id
1 'polypeptide(L)'
;ELAKEHRLPKEIIDIIQQHHGTRIITYFYNKAQESRDPNLPSINEMDYRYHGPKPQTKIAAIVLLADAVEASSRLLADPTPARISNLVEKIVKDIFVDEQLNECDLTLRDLSTITNSFVKALTGIFHHRIDYPGMKISDYGAIDEDTAKQQAKKDKDKVREIRRIGPKGSAGAGTY
;
A
#
# COMPACT_ATOMS: atom_id res chain seq x y z
N GLU A 1 -13.65 -23.76 -7.63
CA GLU A 1 -15.02 -24.22 -7.30
C GLU A 1 -15.91 -23.12 -6.74
N LEU A 2 -15.61 -22.52 -5.57
CA LEU A 2 -16.44 -21.46 -4.98
C LEU A 2 -16.78 -20.29 -5.92
N ALA A 3 -15.79 -19.79 -6.69
CA ALA A 3 -16.02 -18.71 -7.65
C ALA A 3 -17.03 -19.06 -8.77
N LYS A 4 -17.10 -20.34 -9.17
CA LYS A 4 -18.08 -20.85 -10.15
C LYS A 4 -19.47 -20.93 -9.53
N GLU A 5 -19.56 -21.38 -8.29
CA GLU A 5 -20.83 -21.45 -7.54
C GLU A 5 -21.47 -20.06 -7.40
N HIS A 6 -20.65 -19.03 -7.15
CA HIS A 6 -21.07 -17.64 -7.13
C HIS A 6 -21.23 -16.99 -8.51
N ARG A 7 -21.06 -17.75 -9.60
CA ARG A 7 -21.26 -17.31 -10.99
C ARG A 7 -20.43 -16.06 -11.33
N LEU A 8 -19.19 -15.98 -10.83
CA LEU A 8 -18.29 -14.90 -11.22
C LEU A 8 -17.97 -14.99 -12.72
N PRO A 9 -17.64 -13.85 -13.37
CA PRO A 9 -17.17 -13.86 -14.75
C PRO A 9 -15.96 -14.78 -14.93
N LYS A 10 -15.87 -15.39 -16.11
CA LYS A 10 -14.82 -16.36 -16.43
C LYS A 10 -13.43 -15.76 -16.22
N GLU A 11 -13.24 -14.50 -16.61
CA GLU A 11 -11.99 -13.77 -16.48
C GLU A 11 -11.51 -13.69 -15.02
N ILE A 12 -12.44 -13.53 -14.08
CA ILE A 12 -12.12 -13.49 -12.65
C ILE A 12 -11.78 -14.88 -12.13
N ILE A 13 -12.54 -15.90 -12.53
CA ILE A 13 -12.26 -17.30 -12.17
C ILE A 13 -10.87 -17.71 -12.67
N ASP A 14 -10.53 -17.34 -13.91
CA ASP A 14 -9.24 -17.63 -14.53
C ASP A 14 -8.11 -16.93 -13.77
N ILE A 15 -8.27 -15.66 -13.36
CA ILE A 15 -7.29 -14.95 -12.52
C ILE A 15 -7.13 -15.64 -11.17
N ILE A 16 -8.22 -16.03 -10.50
CA ILE A 16 -8.17 -16.74 -9.21
C ILE A 16 -7.37 -18.05 -9.34
N GLN A 17 -7.49 -18.75 -10.46
CA GLN A 17 -6.71 -19.97 -10.67
C GLN A 17 -5.23 -19.68 -11.00
N GLN A 18 -4.96 -18.63 -11.79
CA GLN A 18 -3.66 -18.36 -12.39
C GLN A 18 -2.73 -17.47 -11.55
N HIS A 19 -3.24 -16.75 -10.54
CA HIS A 19 -2.48 -15.70 -9.85
C HIS A 19 -1.19 -16.17 -9.15
N HIS A 20 -1.03 -17.46 -8.87
CA HIS A 20 0.24 -18.00 -8.38
C HIS A 20 1.07 -18.73 -9.46
N GLY A 21 0.50 -18.93 -10.64
CA GLY A 21 1.10 -19.72 -11.72
C GLY A 21 1.45 -21.13 -11.25
N THR A 22 2.66 -21.57 -11.61
CA THR A 22 3.24 -22.86 -11.20
C THR A 22 4.38 -22.67 -10.21
N ARG A 23 4.37 -21.56 -9.46
CA ARG A 23 5.44 -21.19 -8.53
C ARG A 23 5.52 -22.18 -7.37
N ILE A 24 6.69 -22.28 -6.78
CA ILE A 24 6.92 -23.06 -5.56
C ILE A 24 6.31 -22.36 -4.34
N ILE A 25 5.69 -23.13 -3.46
CA ILE A 25 5.23 -22.69 -2.15
C ILE A 25 6.42 -22.74 -1.19
N THR A 26 7.27 -21.70 -1.29
CA THR A 26 8.60 -21.64 -0.68
C THR A 26 8.62 -22.01 0.82
N TYR A 27 7.63 -21.57 1.59
CA TYR A 27 7.56 -21.87 3.03
C TYR A 27 7.53 -23.37 3.31
N PHE A 28 6.61 -24.10 2.66
CA PHE A 28 6.47 -25.54 2.90
C PHE A 28 7.63 -26.32 2.32
N TYR A 29 8.16 -25.91 1.17
CA TYR A 29 9.34 -26.54 0.59
C TYR A 29 10.56 -26.41 1.50
N ASN A 30 10.84 -25.21 2.01
CA ASN A 30 11.96 -24.97 2.91
C ASN A 30 11.79 -25.75 4.23
N LYS A 31 10.58 -25.73 4.80
CA LYS A 31 10.28 -26.49 6.01
C LYS A 31 10.50 -27.99 5.81
N ALA A 32 10.09 -28.52 4.66
CA ALA A 32 10.33 -29.92 4.32
C ALA A 32 11.83 -30.22 4.22
N GLN A 33 12.59 -29.37 3.53
CA GLN A 33 14.05 -29.51 3.42
C GLN A 33 14.77 -29.48 4.78
N GLU A 34 14.36 -28.59 5.69
CA GLU A 34 14.92 -28.49 7.04
C GLU A 34 14.61 -29.73 7.89
N SER A 35 13.43 -30.33 7.71
CA SER A 35 12.99 -31.53 8.44
C SER A 35 13.44 -32.86 7.81
N ARG A 36 14.25 -32.80 6.75
CA ARG A 36 14.59 -33.97 5.93
C ARG A 36 15.51 -34.93 6.70
N ASP A 37 15.15 -36.21 6.72
CA ASP A 37 16.08 -37.27 7.10
C ASP A 37 17.15 -37.43 6.01
N PRO A 38 18.45 -37.32 6.33
CA PRO A 38 19.53 -37.51 5.36
C PRO A 38 19.50 -38.86 4.63
N ASN A 39 18.89 -39.89 5.23
CA ASN A 39 18.81 -41.25 4.70
C ASN A 39 17.64 -41.44 3.70
N LEU A 40 16.75 -40.46 3.57
CA LEU A 40 15.65 -40.48 2.60
C LEU A 40 16.03 -39.79 1.29
N PRO A 41 15.35 -40.14 0.17
CA PRO A 41 15.50 -39.45 -1.10
C PRO A 41 15.31 -37.93 -0.98
N SER A 42 15.91 -37.18 -1.90
CA SER A 42 15.70 -35.73 -1.99
C SER A 42 14.22 -35.40 -2.19
N ILE A 43 13.76 -34.36 -1.49
CA ILE A 43 12.40 -33.85 -1.65
C ILE A 43 12.23 -33.31 -3.07
N ASN A 44 11.17 -33.76 -3.74
CA ASN A 44 10.84 -33.30 -5.08
C ASN A 44 10.20 -31.91 -5.00
N GLU A 45 10.76 -30.95 -5.72
CA GLU A 45 10.24 -29.58 -5.79
C GLU A 45 8.82 -29.51 -6.36
N MET A 46 8.48 -30.42 -7.29
CA MET A 46 7.20 -30.43 -7.98
C MET A 46 6.01 -30.66 -7.03
N ASP A 47 6.24 -31.36 -5.92
CA ASP A 47 5.20 -31.63 -4.90
C ASP A 47 4.82 -30.37 -4.12
N TYR A 48 5.63 -29.31 -4.22
CA TYR A 48 5.45 -28.03 -3.54
C TYR A 48 5.12 -26.90 -4.51
N ARG A 49 4.83 -27.19 -5.77
CA ARG A 49 4.41 -26.18 -6.75
C ARG A 49 2.89 -26.07 -6.83
N TYR A 50 2.41 -24.87 -7.13
CA TYR A 50 1.02 -24.67 -7.50
C TYR A 50 0.71 -25.43 -8.79
N HIS A 51 -0.52 -25.96 -8.88
CA HIS A 51 -0.98 -26.73 -10.04
C HIS A 51 -1.12 -25.88 -11.32
N GLY A 52 -1.18 -24.55 -11.18
CA GLY A 52 -1.38 -23.63 -12.29
C GLY A 52 -2.80 -23.61 -12.86
N PRO A 53 -2.97 -23.18 -14.12
CA PRO A 53 -1.90 -22.94 -15.11
C PRO A 53 -1.10 -21.65 -14.84
N LYS A 54 -0.03 -21.44 -15.61
CA LYS A 54 0.66 -20.14 -15.67
C LYS A 54 -0.33 -19.05 -16.15
N PRO A 55 -0.08 -17.76 -15.84
CA PRO A 55 -0.86 -16.67 -16.40
C PRO A 55 -1.02 -16.77 -17.93
N GLN A 56 -2.27 -16.80 -18.39
CA GLN A 56 -2.62 -16.85 -19.82
C GLN A 56 -2.88 -15.46 -20.42
N THR A 57 -2.97 -14.44 -19.55
CA THR A 57 -3.31 -13.07 -19.95
C THR A 57 -2.41 -12.07 -19.25
N LYS A 58 -2.26 -10.88 -19.85
CA LYS A 58 -1.54 -9.76 -19.24
C LYS A 58 -2.07 -9.41 -17.86
N ILE A 59 -3.39 -9.45 -17.67
CA ILE A 59 -4.04 -9.12 -16.40
C ILE A 59 -3.67 -10.15 -15.34
N ALA A 60 -3.79 -11.45 -15.63
CA ALA A 60 -3.41 -12.50 -14.70
C ALA A 60 -1.93 -12.41 -14.30
N ALA A 61 -1.05 -12.07 -15.25
CA ALA A 61 0.37 -11.89 -14.97
C ALA A 61 0.66 -10.66 -14.09
N ILE A 62 -0.02 -9.53 -14.33
CA ILE A 62 0.08 -8.35 -13.47
C ILE A 62 -0.41 -8.68 -12.05
N VAL A 63 -1.51 -9.43 -11.90
CA VAL A 63 -2.02 -9.85 -10.59
C VAL A 63 -1.00 -10.74 -9.87
N LEU A 64 -0.39 -11.70 -10.57
CA LEU A 64 0.66 -12.55 -10.02
C LEU A 64 1.85 -11.73 -9.50
N LEU A 65 2.32 -10.77 -10.31
CA LEU A 65 3.43 -9.90 -9.91
C LEU A 65 3.06 -9.01 -8.73
N ALA A 66 1.84 -8.44 -8.75
CA ALA A 66 1.34 -7.57 -7.69
C ALA A 66 1.21 -8.32 -6.36
N ASP A 67 0.63 -9.52 -6.36
CA ASP A 67 0.51 -10.37 -5.16
C ASP A 67 1.88 -10.68 -4.55
N ALA A 68 2.84 -11.10 -5.37
CA ALA A 68 4.20 -11.41 -4.91
C ALA A 68 4.93 -10.19 -4.32
N VAL A 69 4.79 -9.03 -4.98
CA VAL A 69 5.36 -7.77 -4.54
C VAL A 69 4.72 -7.29 -3.24
N GLU A 70 3.39 -7.34 -3.14
CA GLU A 70 2.63 -6.94 -1.96
C GLU A 70 3.03 -7.80 -0.75
N ALA A 71 2.99 -9.12 -0.90
CA ALA A 71 3.32 -10.06 0.16
C ALA A 71 4.75 -9.86 0.68
N SER A 72 5.72 -9.66 -0.23
CA SER A 72 7.11 -9.44 0.15
C SER A 72 7.32 -8.06 0.79
N SER A 73 6.60 -7.03 0.32
CA SER A 73 6.75 -5.66 0.83
C SER A 73 6.34 -5.53 2.29
N ARG A 74 5.39 -6.34 2.78
CA ARG A 74 4.95 -6.36 4.19
C ARG A 74 6.06 -6.75 5.17
N LEU A 75 7.06 -7.49 4.68
CA LEU A 75 8.19 -7.98 5.49
C LEU A 75 9.37 -7.00 5.50
N LEU A 76 9.29 -5.89 4.77
CA LEU A 76 10.37 -4.92 4.66
C LEU A 76 10.40 -4.01 5.90
N ALA A 77 11.35 -4.27 6.81
CA ALA A 77 11.45 -3.56 8.10
C ALA A 77 11.73 -2.05 7.97
N ASP A 78 12.45 -1.62 6.94
CA ASP A 78 12.72 -0.20 6.66
C ASP A 78 12.61 0.06 5.14
N PRO A 79 11.46 0.60 4.70
CA PRO A 79 11.09 0.68 3.29
C PRO A 79 11.58 1.97 2.62
N THR A 80 12.90 2.16 2.53
CA THR A 80 13.46 3.28 1.74
C THR A 80 13.14 3.12 0.24
N PRO A 81 13.04 4.20 -0.55
CA PRO A 81 12.77 4.12 -1.98
C PRO A 81 13.69 3.14 -2.73
N ALA A 82 14.99 3.16 -2.40
CA ALA A 82 15.98 2.28 -3.02
C ALA A 82 15.74 0.81 -2.65
N ARG A 83 15.40 0.52 -1.39
CA ARG A 83 15.10 -0.85 -0.93
C ARG A 83 13.81 -1.38 -1.55
N ILE A 84 12.80 -0.51 -1.69
CA ILE A 84 11.55 -0.84 -2.41
C ILE A 84 11.87 -1.17 -3.87
N SER A 85 12.63 -0.32 -4.57
CA SER A 85 13.01 -0.57 -5.98
C SER A 85 13.71 -1.92 -6.14
N ASN A 86 14.75 -2.16 -5.34
CA ASN A 86 15.51 -3.41 -5.37
C ASN A 86 14.64 -4.63 -5.07
N LEU A 87 13.70 -4.52 -4.12
CA LEU A 87 12.78 -5.60 -3.78
C LEU A 87 11.86 -5.93 -4.95
N VAL A 88 11.21 -4.92 -5.54
CA VAL A 88 10.29 -5.10 -6.67
C VAL A 88 11.04 -5.69 -7.87
N GLU A 89 12.19 -5.12 -8.23
CA GLU A 89 13.01 -5.60 -9.34
C GLU A 89 13.45 -7.06 -9.15
N LYS A 90 13.88 -7.41 -7.93
CA LYS A 90 14.26 -8.79 -7.60
C LYS A 90 13.08 -9.75 -7.80
N ILE A 91 11.89 -9.42 -7.29
CA ILE A 91 10.71 -10.28 -7.40
C ILE A 91 10.28 -10.47 -8.85
N VAL A 92 10.21 -9.37 -9.62
CA VAL A 92 9.84 -9.43 -11.04
C VAL A 92 10.85 -10.28 -11.81
N LYS A 93 12.16 -10.12 -11.52
CA LYS A 93 13.22 -10.94 -12.12
C LYS A 93 13.12 -12.41 -11.73
N ASP A 94 12.88 -12.73 -10.47
CA ASP A 94 12.76 -14.11 -9.99
C ASP A 94 11.58 -14.82 -10.68
N ILE A 95 10.44 -14.13 -10.84
CA ILE A 95 9.26 -14.66 -11.55
C ILE A 95 9.52 -14.84 -13.05
N PHE A 96 10.26 -13.90 -13.66
CA PHE A 96 10.67 -14.01 -15.07
C PHE A 96 11.62 -15.20 -15.30
N VAL A 97 12.60 -15.40 -14.42
CA VAL A 97 13.56 -16.52 -14.48
C VAL A 97 12.88 -17.86 -14.21
N ASP A 98 11.86 -17.92 -13.35
CA ASP A 98 11.01 -19.12 -13.15
C ASP A 98 9.99 -19.34 -14.28
N GLU A 99 10.18 -18.67 -15.43
CA GLU A 99 9.41 -18.85 -16.67
C GLU A 99 7.89 -18.70 -16.50
N GLN A 100 7.43 -17.99 -15.46
CA GLN A 100 6.01 -17.88 -15.14
C GLN A 100 5.24 -17.05 -16.15
N LEU A 101 5.93 -16.21 -16.91
CA LEU A 101 5.32 -15.25 -17.84
C LEU A 101 5.32 -15.74 -19.30
N ASN A 102 5.82 -16.96 -19.57
CA ASN A 102 5.99 -17.47 -20.93
C ASN A 102 4.68 -17.76 -21.68
N GLU A 103 3.55 -17.85 -20.96
CA GLU A 103 2.23 -18.16 -21.53
C GLU A 103 1.32 -16.93 -21.62
N CYS A 104 1.88 -15.72 -21.50
CA CYS A 104 1.15 -14.47 -21.67
C CYS A 104 1.92 -13.46 -22.53
N ASP A 105 1.19 -12.54 -23.17
CA ASP A 105 1.77 -11.58 -24.11
C ASP A 105 2.46 -10.37 -23.45
N LEU A 106 3.12 -10.53 -22.30
CA LEU A 106 3.84 -9.44 -21.65
C LEU A 106 5.19 -9.17 -22.34
N THR A 107 5.38 -7.93 -22.77
CA THR A 107 6.67 -7.49 -23.31
C THR A 107 7.63 -7.06 -22.19
N LEU A 108 8.94 -7.05 -22.46
CA LEU A 108 9.92 -6.48 -21.53
C LEU A 108 9.64 -5.01 -21.21
N ARG A 109 9.08 -4.26 -22.17
CA ARG A 109 8.63 -2.88 -21.95
C ARG A 109 7.49 -2.83 -20.91
N ASP A 110 6.52 -3.72 -21.04
CA ASP A 110 5.42 -3.83 -20.07
C ASP A 110 5.97 -4.13 -18.67
N LEU A 111 6.95 -5.04 -18.56
CA LEU A 111 7.59 -5.37 -17.28
C LEU A 111 8.28 -4.16 -16.64
N SER A 112 9.01 -3.35 -17.42
CA SER A 112 9.61 -2.11 -16.90
C SER A 112 8.53 -1.12 -16.42
N THR A 113 7.43 -0.96 -17.16
CA THR A 113 6.32 -0.08 -16.78
C THR A 113 5.60 -0.57 -15.52
N ILE A 114 5.37 -1.87 -15.40
CA ILE A 114 4.76 -2.52 -14.23
C ILE A 114 5.66 -2.33 -13.00
N THR A 115 6.96 -2.60 -13.14
CA THR A 115 7.96 -2.44 -12.08
C THR A 115 7.97 -1.01 -11.54
N ASN A 116 8.08 -0.01 -12.43
CA ASN A 116 8.06 1.40 -12.05
C ASN A 116 6.75 1.80 -11.37
N SER A 117 5.61 1.26 -11.84
CA SER A 117 4.30 1.50 -11.23
C SER A 117 4.21 0.94 -9.81
N PHE A 118 4.72 -0.27 -9.57
CA PHE A 118 4.77 -0.86 -8.24
C PHE A 118 5.70 -0.10 -7.29
N VAL A 119 6.89 0.28 -7.74
CA VAL A 119 7.82 1.09 -6.94
C VAL A 119 7.16 2.40 -6.53
N LYS A 120 6.51 3.10 -7.46
CA LYS A 120 5.80 4.35 -7.18
C LYS A 120 4.66 4.14 -6.18
N ALA A 121 3.84 3.11 -6.37
CA ALA A 121 2.72 2.81 -5.48
C ALA A 121 3.18 2.46 -4.05
N LEU A 122 4.16 1.55 -3.91
CA LEU A 122 4.71 1.17 -2.61
C LEU A 122 5.42 2.33 -1.92
N THR A 123 6.18 3.14 -2.68
CA THR A 123 6.80 4.37 -2.15
C THR A 123 5.72 5.27 -1.54
N GLY A 124 4.60 5.52 -2.24
CA GLY A 124 3.50 6.30 -1.69
C GLY A 124 2.90 5.70 -0.40
N ILE A 125 2.70 4.39 -0.36
CA ILE A 125 2.14 3.68 0.81
C ILE A 125 3.06 3.77 2.02
N PHE A 126 4.37 3.58 1.83
CA PHE A 126 5.34 3.55 2.93
C PHE A 126 5.81 4.95 3.38
N HIS A 127 5.83 5.96 2.49
CA HIS A 127 6.20 7.33 2.87
C HIS A 127 5.10 8.07 3.64
N HIS A 128 3.84 7.66 3.52
CA HIS A 128 2.76 8.18 4.36
C HIS A 128 2.82 7.72 5.82
N ARG A 129 3.77 6.84 6.18
CA ARG A 129 4.03 6.39 7.56
C ARG A 129 5.30 6.98 8.18
N ILE A 130 5.77 8.14 7.71
CA ILE A 130 6.80 8.87 8.44
C ILE A 130 6.09 9.63 9.57
N ASP A 131 6.13 9.07 10.78
CA ASP A 131 6.02 9.84 12.02
C ASP A 131 7.10 10.93 11.95
N TYR A 132 6.71 12.20 12.05
CA TYR A 132 7.64 13.32 12.04
C TYR A 132 8.60 13.21 13.24
N PRO A 133 9.88 12.85 13.04
CA PRO A 133 10.85 12.84 14.11
C PRO A 133 11.28 14.29 14.33
N GLY A 134 10.70 14.94 15.34
CA GLY A 134 11.08 16.30 15.74
C GLY A 134 9.94 17.29 15.98
N MET A 135 8.68 16.94 15.75
CA MET A 135 7.57 17.72 16.33
C MET A 135 7.14 17.10 17.65
N LYS A 136 7.88 17.42 18.72
CA LYS A 136 7.24 17.39 20.02
C LYS A 136 6.20 18.51 20.01
N ILE A 137 4.94 18.17 20.30
CA ILE A 137 3.86 19.15 20.50
C ILE A 137 4.23 20.15 21.62
N SER A 138 5.28 19.88 22.42
CA SER A 138 5.85 20.80 23.42
C SER A 138 6.66 21.97 22.87
N ASP A 139 7.02 22.00 21.58
CA ASP A 139 7.95 23.01 21.04
C ASP A 139 7.23 24.22 20.42
N TYR A 140 5.91 24.18 20.27
CA TYR A 140 5.09 25.39 20.16
C TYR A 140 4.85 25.91 21.56
N GLY A 141 5.72 26.84 21.96
CA GLY A 141 5.86 27.38 23.30
C GLY A 141 4.53 27.58 24.01
N ALA A 142 4.53 27.23 25.30
CA ALA A 142 3.57 27.72 26.26
C ALA A 142 3.40 29.23 26.05
N ILE A 143 2.31 29.61 25.39
CA ILE A 143 1.76 30.94 25.48
C ILE A 143 1.43 31.13 26.95
N ASP A 144 2.28 31.92 27.62
CA ASP A 144 2.03 32.37 28.98
C ASP A 144 0.58 32.88 29.05
N GLU A 145 -0.25 32.15 29.80
CA GLU A 145 -1.70 32.38 29.89
C GLU A 145 -2.03 33.82 30.29
N ASP A 146 -1.09 34.51 30.96
CA ASP A 146 -1.26 35.89 31.40
C ASP A 146 -1.20 36.88 30.22
N THR A 147 -0.39 36.60 29.21
CA THR A 147 -0.26 37.45 28.02
C THR A 147 -1.50 37.33 27.11
N ALA A 148 -2.07 36.13 26.99
CA ALA A 148 -3.30 35.90 26.21
C ALA A 148 -4.54 36.53 26.87
N LYS A 149 -4.63 36.49 28.20
CA LYS A 149 -5.74 37.10 28.96
C LYS A 149 -5.70 38.64 28.91
N GLN A 150 -4.51 39.25 28.91
CA GLN A 150 -4.37 40.70 28.79
C GLN A 150 -4.72 41.23 27.39
N GLN A 151 -4.34 40.51 26.34
CA GLN A 151 -4.67 40.89 24.95
C GLN A 151 -6.18 40.77 24.67
N ALA A 152 -6.81 39.68 25.13
CA ALA A 152 -8.24 39.46 24.96
C ALA A 152 -9.12 40.46 25.73
N LYS A 153 -8.62 40.99 26.86
CA LYS A 153 -9.32 42.05 27.64
C LYS A 153 -9.23 43.41 26.92
N LYS A 154 -8.05 43.75 26.37
CA LYS A 154 -7.83 44.99 25.59
C LYS A 154 -8.70 45.05 24.34
N ASP A 155 -8.86 43.93 23.65
CA ASP A 155 -9.71 43.87 22.44
C ASP A 155 -11.20 43.90 22.77
N LYS A 156 -11.64 43.26 23.88
CA LYS A 156 -13.03 43.37 24.34
C LYS A 156 -13.40 44.78 24.78
N ASP A 157 -12.49 45.51 25.43
CA ASP A 157 -12.74 46.88 25.87
C ASP A 157 -12.81 47.85 24.69
N LYS A 158 -11.93 47.70 23.68
CA LYS A 158 -12.02 48.45 22.41
C LYS A 158 -13.33 48.19 21.64
N VAL A 159 -13.78 46.93 21.57
CA VAL A 159 -15.03 46.57 20.90
C VAL A 159 -16.25 47.14 21.65
N ARG A 160 -16.20 47.24 22.99
CA ARG A 160 -17.24 47.87 23.80
C ARG A 160 -17.31 49.38 23.62
N GLU A 161 -16.16 50.04 23.44
CA GLU A 161 -16.07 51.48 23.21
C GLU A 161 -16.62 51.86 21.83
N ILE A 162 -16.29 51.09 20.79
CA ILE A 162 -16.81 51.29 19.42
C ILE A 162 -18.33 51.11 19.36
N ARG A 163 -18.90 50.19 20.14
CA ARG A 163 -20.37 49.94 20.19
C ARG A 163 -21.16 51.03 20.93
N ARG A 164 -20.52 51.92 21.71
CA ARG A 164 -21.21 53.03 22.40
C ARG A 164 -21.39 54.27 21.53
N ILE A 165 -20.71 54.36 20.38
CA ILE A 165 -20.69 55.56 19.51
C ILE A 165 -21.59 55.38 18.26
N GLY A 166 -22.32 54.25 18.16
CA GLY A 166 -23.23 53.99 17.03
C GLY A 166 -24.48 54.89 17.02
N PRO A 167 -24.99 55.32 15.83
CA PRO A 167 -25.99 56.38 15.72
C PRO A 167 -27.38 55.93 16.19
N LYS A 168 -28.13 56.86 16.81
CA LYS A 168 -29.55 56.70 17.20
C LYS A 168 -30.48 56.92 16.01
N GLY A 169 -31.52 56.08 15.91
CA GLY A 169 -32.73 56.27 15.08
C GLY A 169 -32.84 55.26 13.94
N SER A 170 -33.98 54.68 13.57
CA SER A 170 -35.40 54.91 13.92
C SER A 170 -36.21 53.65 13.56
N ALA A 171 -37.36 53.49 14.21
CA ALA A 171 -38.29 52.34 14.14
C ALA A 171 -39.08 52.18 12.82
N GLY A 172 -39.66 50.98 12.64
CA GLY A 172 -40.73 50.64 11.68
C GLY A 172 -40.65 49.16 11.24
N ALA A 173 -41.28 48.20 11.92
CA ALA A 173 -42.66 47.70 11.77
C ALA A 173 -42.99 47.00 10.43
N GLY A 174 -43.50 45.77 10.51
CA GLY A 174 -44.24 45.04 9.45
C GLY A 174 -43.69 43.64 9.14
N THR A 175 -44.13 42.58 9.81
CA THR A 175 -45.17 41.62 9.34
C THR A 175 -45.14 41.34 7.83
N TYR A 176 -44.65 40.15 7.43
CA TYR A 176 -45.41 39.01 6.90
C TYR A 176 -44.55 37.74 7.06
#